data_AF-A0A520DS07-F1
#
_entry.id   AF-A0A520DS07-F1
#
_cell.length_a   1.000
_cell.length_b   1.000
_cell.length_c   1.000
_cell.angle_alpha   90.00
_cell.angle_beta   90.00
_cell.angle_gamma   90.00
#
_symmetry.space_group_name_H-M   'P 1'
#
loop_
_entity.id
_entity.type
_entity.pdbx_description
1 polymer ?
#
loop_
_entity_poly.entity_id
_entity_poly.type
_entity_poly.pdbx_seq_one_letter_code
_entity_poly.pdbx_strand_id
1 'polypeptide(L)' 'MTAKQTLSIIPEDILLNKIYEIRGHKVMLDSDLAELYGV' A
#
# COMPACT_ATOMS: atom_id res chain seq x y z
N MET A 1 10.86 -12.72 19.72
CA MET A 1 9.76 -13.24 18.87
C MET A 1 9.86 -12.52 17.52
N THR A 2 10.66 -13.01 16.58
CA THR A 2 10.93 -12.35 15.30
C THR A 2 9.81 -12.69 14.32
N ALA A 3 8.86 -11.77 14.14
CA ALA A 3 7.80 -11.90 13.13
C ALA A 3 8.42 -11.79 11.73
N LYS A 4 8.33 -12.90 10.99
CA LYS A 4 8.77 -13.05 9.61
C LYS A 4 7.91 -12.13 8.74
N GLN A 5 8.50 -11.07 8.20
CA GLN A 5 7.83 -10.18 7.26
C GLN A 5 7.61 -10.95 5.96
N THR A 6 6.41 -11.50 5.81
CA THR A 6 5.95 -12.07 4.54
C THR A 6 5.84 -10.91 3.57
N LEU A 7 6.79 -10.78 2.65
CA LEU A 7 6.74 -9.79 1.59
C LEU A 7 5.62 -10.23 0.63
N SER A 8 4.39 -9.80 0.93
CA SER A 8 3.23 -9.98 0.07
C SER A 8 3.55 -9.28 -1.25
N ILE A 9 3.67 -10.06 -2.32
CA ILE A 9 3.94 -9.52 -3.65
C ILE A 9 2.65 -8.84 -4.10
N ILE A 10 2.57 -7.53 -3.89
CA ILE A 10 1.44 -6.71 -4.29
C ILE A 10 1.56 -6.43 -5.80
N PRO A 11 0.52 -6.69 -6.60
CA PRO A 11 0.51 -6.35 -8.01
C PRO A 11 0.71 -4.85 -8.23
N GLU A 12 1.56 -4.48 -9.18
CA GLU A 12 1.88 -3.08 -9.49
C GLU A 12 0.64 -2.27 -9.87
N ASP A 13 -0.30 -2.87 -10.61
CA ASP A 13 -1.57 -2.24 -10.99
C ASP A 13 -2.39 -1.78 -9.77
N ILE A 14 -2.40 -2.56 -8.69
CA ILE A 14 -3.16 -2.23 -7.48
C ILE A 14 -2.48 -1.06 -6.75
N LEU A 15 -1.14 -1.06 -6.75
CA LEU A 15 -0.34 -0.02 -6.10
C LEU A 15 -0.48 1.31 -6.85
N LEU A 16 -0.46 1.29 -8.18
CA LEU A 16 -0.68 2.47 -9.02
C LEU A 16 -2.10 3.04 -8.86
N ASN A 17 -3.12 2.19 -8.72
CA ASN A 17 -4.50 2.63 -8.49
C ASN A 17 -4.71 3.26 -7.09
N LYS A 18 -3.86 2.90 -6.11
CA LYS A 18 -3.92 3.41 -4.72
C LYS A 18 -3.01 4.63 -4.47
N ILE A 19 -2.29 5.09 -5.48
CA ILE A 19 -1.49 6.33 -5.42
C ILE A 19 -2.32 7.49 -5.97
N TYR A 20 -2.68 8.41 -5.10
CA TYR A 20 -3.38 9.64 -5.43
C TYR A 20 -2.39 10.79 -5.65
N GLU A 21 -2.71 11.71 -6.55
CA GLU A 21 -1.94 12.95 -6.70
C GLU A 21 -2.69 14.11 -6.05
N ILE A 22 -2.20 14.56 -4.89
CA ILE A 22 -2.80 15.65 -4.12
C ILE A 22 -1.79 16.78 -4.06
N ARG A 23 -2.13 17.94 -4.67
CA ARG A 23 -1.25 19.12 -4.74
C ARG A 23 0.13 18.79 -5.33
N GLY A 24 0.18 17.94 -6.36
CA GLY A 24 1.43 17.50 -7.00
C GLY A 24 2.26 16.49 -6.20
N HIS A 25 1.70 15.95 -5.12
CA HIS A 25 2.37 14.93 -4.30
C HIS A 25 1.65 13.59 -4.45
N LYS A 26 2.43 12.52 -4.62
CA LYS A 26 1.93 11.15 -4.59
C LYS A 26 1.63 10.78 -3.13
N VAL A 27 0.37 10.53 -2.82
CA VAL A 27 -0.15 10.20 -1.49
C VAL A 27 -0.88 8.87 -1.58
N MET A 28 -0.67 7.98 -0.60
CA MET A 28 -1.44 6.76 -0.42
C MET A 28 -2.28 6.91 0.85
N LEU A 29 -3.54 6.48 0.82
CA LEU A 29 -4.39 6.53 2.00
C LEU A 29 -4.00 5.42 2.99
N ASP A 30 -4.15 5.70 4.27
CA ASP A 30 -3.96 4.73 5.35
C ASP A 30 -4.91 3.53 5.21
N SER A 31 -6.11 3.76 4.69
CA SER A 31 -7.11 2.72 4.41
C SER A 31 -6.64 1.76 3.30
N ASP A 32 -6.01 2.30 2.26
CA ASP A 32 -5.43 1.51 1.18
C ASP A 32 -4.21 0.72 1.64
N LEU A 33 -3.44 1.29 2.56
CA LEU A 33 -2.35 0.63 3.25
C LEU A 33 -2.89 -0.52 4.11
N ALA A 34 -3.94 -0.27 4.89
CA ALA A 34 -4.58 -1.29 5.74
C ALA A 34 -5.07 -2.49 4.93
N GLU A 35 -5.72 -2.25 3.80
CA GLU A 35 -6.17 -3.32 2.89
C GLU A 35 -4.99 -4.12 2.30
N LEU A 36 -3.87 -3.45 1.98
CA LEU A 36 -2.66 -4.11 1.48
C LEU A 36 -1.95 -4.96 2.53
N TYR A 37 -1.98 -4.53 3.79
CA TYR A 37 -1.39 -5.27 4.91
C TYR A 37 -2.37 -6.21 5.62
N GLY A 38 -3.65 -6.20 5.22
CA GLY A 38 -4.70 -7.06 5.78
C GLY A 38 -5.00 -6.80 7.26
N VAL A 39 -4.87 -5.55 7.72
CA VAL A 39 -5.16 -5.11 9.10
C VAL A 39 -6.56 -4.54 9.26
#